data_AF-A0A9D3AZP8-F1
#
_entry.id   AF-A0A9D3AZP8-F1
#
_cell.length_a   1.000
_cell.length_b   1.000
_cell.length_c   1.000
_cell.angle_alpha   90.00
_cell.angle_beta   90.00
_cell.angle_gamma   90.00
#
_symmetry.space_group_name_H-M   'P 1'
#
loop_
_entity.id
_entity.type
_entity.pdbx_description
1 polymer ?
#
loop_
_entity_poly.entity_id
_entity_poly.type
_entity_poly.pdbx_seq_one_letter_code
_entity_poly.pdbx_strand_id
1 'polypeptide(L)'
;MNVNNLSKAASSRWLRKVLRSVKMVFICLLMIFSPVIVWVILSLNRELIVILANWEWLSNALPGLLHTLGEHVNTPEFARGFNEAALGGLLTLFGVIVTVWYYQVIRVQEVTEKRLFIIDELLEELKKNRSIINDLAAGNSESYNQYHDQYSKSIFFTEAWHKLGGDVALLPRRLYLRLSVLYSCLNRCTDGQSYWKNKATIDRINGIISDLHKYRGSLSKTEIA
;
A
#
# COMPACT_ATOMS: atom_id res chain seq x y z
N MET A 1 33.67 12.94 -17.39
CA MET A 1 32.61 12.02 -16.92
C MET A 1 31.89 11.46 -18.13
N ASN A 2 31.92 10.15 -18.33
CA ASN A 2 31.65 9.49 -19.61
C ASN A 2 30.15 9.39 -19.94
N VAL A 3 29.71 9.97 -21.07
CA VAL A 3 28.31 10.00 -21.56
C VAL A 3 27.71 8.59 -21.71
N ASN A 4 28.56 7.59 -22.00
CA ASN A 4 28.18 6.19 -22.13
C ASN A 4 27.71 5.52 -20.83
N ASN A 5 28.09 6.04 -19.65
CA ASN A 5 27.62 5.49 -18.37
C ASN A 5 26.24 6.07 -17.96
N LEU A 6 25.90 7.28 -18.42
CA LEU A 6 24.58 7.87 -18.21
C LEU A 6 23.50 7.17 -19.05
N SER A 7 23.80 6.81 -20.31
CA SER A 7 22.85 6.13 -21.19
C SER A 7 22.54 4.70 -20.71
N LYS A 8 23.54 3.95 -20.22
CA LYS A 8 23.34 2.61 -19.62
C LYS A 8 22.51 2.67 -18.34
N ALA A 9 22.76 3.66 -17.48
CA ALA A 9 21.98 3.85 -16.24
C ALA A 9 20.52 4.23 -16.52
N ALA A 10 20.27 5.08 -17.53
CA ALA A 10 18.93 5.46 -17.99
C ALA A 10 18.20 4.28 -18.65
N SER A 11 18.88 3.53 -19.52
CA SER A 11 18.38 2.30 -20.16
C SER A 11 17.96 1.25 -19.13
N SER A 12 18.77 0.99 -18.10
CA SER A 12 18.42 0.03 -17.03
C SER A 12 17.21 0.46 -16.17
N ARG A 13 16.94 1.77 -16.11
CA ARG A 13 15.79 2.34 -15.39
C ARG A 13 14.53 2.23 -16.22
N TRP A 14 14.62 2.49 -17.53
CA TRP A 14 13.53 2.34 -18.48
C TRP A 14 13.15 0.87 -18.68
N LEU A 15 14.13 -0.03 -18.85
CA LEU A 15 13.92 -1.49 -18.88
C LEU A 15 13.23 -2.00 -17.61
N ARG A 16 13.66 -1.54 -16.42
CA ARG A 16 12.97 -1.90 -15.17
C ARG A 16 11.54 -1.39 -15.10
N LYS A 17 11.25 -0.22 -15.68
CA LYS A 17 9.91 0.35 -15.74
C LYS A 17 9.02 -0.45 -16.69
N VAL A 18 9.50 -0.74 -17.90
CA VAL A 18 8.81 -1.59 -18.89
C VAL A 18 8.57 -2.98 -18.33
N LEU A 19 9.56 -3.61 -17.70
CA LEU A 19 9.40 -4.94 -17.10
C LEU A 19 8.34 -4.97 -15.99
N ARG A 20 8.24 -3.89 -15.19
CA ARG A 20 7.20 -3.76 -14.16
C ARG A 20 5.82 -3.57 -14.76
N SER A 21 5.69 -2.73 -15.78
CA SER A 21 4.42 -2.53 -16.50
C SER A 21 3.97 -3.82 -17.21
N VAL A 22 4.90 -4.52 -17.87
CA VAL A 22 4.63 -5.83 -18.47
C VAL A 22 4.21 -6.84 -17.40
N LYS A 23 4.89 -6.87 -16.25
CA LYS A 23 4.50 -7.74 -15.13
C LYS A 23 3.09 -7.41 -14.62
N MET A 24 2.73 -6.13 -14.50
CA MET A 24 1.41 -5.72 -14.06
C MET A 24 0.33 -6.12 -15.08
N VAL A 25 0.57 -5.85 -16.37
CA VAL A 25 -0.31 -6.28 -17.47
C VAL A 25 -0.47 -7.80 -17.48
N PHE A 26 0.63 -8.54 -17.29
CA PHE A 26 0.59 -9.99 -17.24
C PHE A 26 -0.19 -10.51 -16.03
N ILE A 27 -0.08 -9.88 -14.87
CA ILE A 27 -0.88 -10.20 -13.68
C ILE A 27 -2.37 -9.91 -13.95
N CYS A 28 -2.70 -8.77 -14.56
CA CYS A 28 -4.08 -8.43 -14.92
C CYS A 28 -4.64 -9.43 -15.94
N LEU A 29 -3.87 -9.79 -16.97
CA LEU A 29 -4.25 -10.80 -17.95
C LEU A 29 -4.44 -12.15 -17.27
N LEU A 30 -3.49 -12.62 -16.45
CA LEU A 30 -3.64 -13.86 -15.69
C LEU A 30 -4.86 -13.85 -14.79
N MET A 31 -5.20 -12.71 -14.16
CA MET A 31 -6.37 -12.59 -13.30
C MET A 31 -7.68 -12.72 -14.09
N ILE A 32 -7.75 -12.08 -15.26
CA ILE A 32 -8.93 -12.13 -16.16
C ILE A 32 -9.06 -13.50 -16.81
N PHE A 33 -7.96 -14.11 -17.24
CA PHE A 33 -7.93 -15.40 -17.93
C PHE A 33 -7.84 -16.60 -16.98
N SER A 34 -7.62 -16.40 -15.67
CA SER A 34 -7.55 -17.48 -14.67
C SER A 34 -8.78 -18.39 -14.71
N PRO A 35 -10.03 -17.86 -14.74
CA PRO A 35 -11.21 -18.73 -14.87
C PRO A 35 -11.22 -19.53 -16.18
N VAL A 36 -10.75 -18.96 -17.29
CA VAL A 36 -10.68 -19.65 -18.57
C VAL A 36 -9.65 -20.78 -18.52
N ILE A 37 -8.47 -20.53 -17.94
CA ILE A 37 -7.42 -21.55 -17.78
C ILE A 37 -7.91 -22.69 -16.88
N VAL A 38 -8.56 -22.38 -15.76
CA VAL A 38 -9.13 -23.38 -14.85
C VAL A 38 -10.23 -24.18 -15.55
N TRP A 39 -11.08 -23.53 -16.36
CA TRP A 39 -12.10 -24.22 -17.15
C TRP A 39 -11.50 -25.18 -18.16
N VAL A 40 -10.46 -24.77 -18.90
CA VAL A 40 -9.74 -25.63 -19.85
C VAL A 40 -9.13 -26.84 -19.12
N ILE A 41 -8.51 -26.65 -17.96
CA ILE A 41 -7.95 -27.75 -17.17
C ILE A 41 -9.06 -28.72 -16.72
N LEU A 42 -10.20 -28.21 -16.24
CA LEU A 42 -11.33 -29.05 -15.83
C LEU A 42 -11.93 -29.81 -17.01
N SER A 43 -12.05 -29.17 -18.18
CA SER A 43 -12.52 -29.83 -19.39
C SER A 43 -11.55 -30.93 -19.86
N LEU A 44 -10.25 -30.68 -19.81
CA LEU A 44 -9.23 -31.70 -20.12
C LEU A 44 -9.27 -32.86 -19.11
N ASN A 45 -9.46 -32.57 -17.82
CA ASN A 45 -9.59 -33.60 -16.80
C ASN A 45 -10.84 -34.46 -17.02
N ARG A 46 -11.97 -33.87 -17.45
CA ARG A 46 -13.17 -34.64 -17.84
C ARG A 46 -12.87 -35.59 -18.99
N GLU A 47 -12.23 -35.11 -20.05
CA GLU A 47 -11.87 -35.95 -21.20
C GLU A 47 -10.88 -37.06 -20.81
N LEU A 48 -9.92 -36.78 -19.93
CA LEU A 48 -9.03 -37.80 -19.38
C LEU A 48 -9.79 -38.88 -18.60
N ILE A 49 -10.78 -38.51 -17.78
CA ILE A 49 -11.63 -39.47 -17.05
C ILE A 49 -12.40 -40.36 -18.03
N VAL A 50 -12.92 -39.81 -19.12
CA VAL A 50 -13.60 -40.57 -20.18
C VAL A 50 -12.63 -41.54 -20.87
N ILE A 51 -11.42 -41.08 -21.21
CA ILE A 51 -10.38 -41.91 -21.83
C ILE A 51 -9.96 -43.05 -20.89
N LEU A 52 -9.75 -42.76 -19.60
CA LEU A 52 -9.40 -43.75 -18.57
C LEU A 52 -10.51 -44.78 -18.36
N ALA A 53 -11.78 -44.35 -18.37
CA ALA A 53 -12.92 -45.24 -18.24
C ALA A 53 -13.04 -46.22 -19.41
N ASN A 54 -12.62 -45.82 -20.62
CA ASN A 54 -12.68 -46.63 -21.84
C ASN A 54 -11.35 -47.33 -22.18
N TRP A 55 -10.36 -47.33 -21.29
CA TRP A 55 -9.03 -47.90 -21.56
C TRP A 55 -9.00 -49.42 -21.32
N GLU A 56 -8.84 -50.21 -22.37
CA GLU A 56 -8.87 -51.69 -22.36
C GLU A 56 -7.87 -52.35 -21.39
N TRP A 57 -6.65 -51.84 -21.29
CA TRP A 57 -5.65 -52.33 -20.34
C TRP A 57 -6.06 -52.10 -18.88
N LEU A 58 -6.63 -50.93 -18.58
CA LEU A 58 -7.07 -50.59 -17.22
C LEU A 58 -8.32 -51.40 -16.84
N SER A 59 -9.25 -51.59 -17.78
CA SER A 59 -10.48 -52.37 -17.57
C SER A 59 -10.18 -53.83 -17.27
N ASN A 60 -9.10 -54.38 -17.82
CA ASN A 60 -8.63 -55.73 -17.50
C ASN A 60 -7.98 -55.84 -16.11
N ALA A 61 -7.42 -54.75 -15.58
CA ALA A 61 -6.79 -54.73 -14.25
C ALA A 61 -7.79 -54.48 -13.11
N LEU A 62 -8.84 -53.67 -13.34
CA LEU A 62 -9.84 -53.28 -12.33
C LEU A 62 -11.29 -53.31 -12.91
N PRO A 63 -11.81 -54.50 -13.26
CA PRO A 63 -13.04 -54.63 -14.05
C PRO A 63 -14.30 -54.12 -13.35
N GLY A 64 -14.48 -54.36 -12.05
CA GLY A 64 -15.68 -53.92 -11.31
C GLY A 64 -15.77 -52.39 -11.12
N LEU A 65 -14.62 -51.73 -10.96
CA LEU A 65 -14.55 -50.29 -10.73
C LEU A 65 -14.71 -49.51 -12.05
N LEU A 66 -14.11 -49.99 -13.14
CA LEU A 66 -14.19 -49.33 -14.45
C LEU A 66 -15.49 -49.58 -15.20
N HIS A 67 -16.12 -50.75 -15.01
CA HIS A 67 -17.45 -51.00 -15.58
C HIS A 67 -18.50 -50.04 -15.00
N THR A 68 -18.50 -49.87 -13.68
CA THR A 68 -19.43 -48.93 -13.01
C THR A 68 -19.09 -47.47 -13.33
N LEU A 69 -17.80 -47.13 -13.45
CA LEU A 69 -17.36 -45.80 -13.87
C LEU A 69 -17.76 -45.48 -15.31
N GLY A 70 -17.53 -46.39 -16.27
CA GLY A 70 -17.84 -46.21 -17.68
C GLY A 70 -19.34 -46.05 -17.94
N GLU A 71 -20.17 -46.77 -17.20
CA GLU A 71 -21.64 -46.67 -17.28
C GLU A 71 -22.16 -45.30 -16.84
N HIS A 72 -21.53 -44.68 -15.83
CA HIS A 72 -21.93 -43.36 -15.33
C HIS A 72 -21.29 -42.21 -16.12
N VAL A 73 -20.02 -42.33 -16.51
CA VAL A 73 -19.22 -41.28 -17.15
C VAL A 73 -19.64 -41.01 -18.61
N ASN A 74 -20.13 -42.03 -19.32
CA ASN A 74 -20.56 -41.89 -20.72
C ASN A 74 -21.98 -41.29 -20.87
N THR A 75 -22.65 -40.92 -19.77
CA THR A 75 -23.99 -40.32 -19.81
C THR A 75 -23.94 -38.80 -20.08
N PRO A 76 -24.93 -38.25 -20.80
CA PRO A 76 -25.06 -36.80 -20.97
C PRO A 76 -25.35 -36.09 -19.64
N GLU A 77 -25.95 -36.80 -18.68
CA GLU A 77 -26.24 -36.30 -17.34
C GLU A 77 -24.96 -36.05 -16.53
N PHE A 78 -23.98 -36.95 -16.62
CA PHE A 78 -22.66 -36.74 -16.02
C PHE A 78 -21.94 -35.52 -16.61
N ALA A 79 -21.96 -35.37 -17.94
CA ALA A 79 -21.36 -34.20 -18.61
C ALA A 79 -22.02 -32.89 -18.15
N ARG A 80 -23.34 -32.88 -18.00
CA ARG A 80 -24.08 -31.72 -17.51
C ARG A 80 -23.77 -31.42 -16.05
N GLY A 81 -23.83 -32.42 -15.16
CA GLY A 81 -23.52 -32.25 -13.74
C GLY A 81 -22.08 -31.80 -13.49
N PHE A 82 -21.11 -32.35 -14.24
CA PHE A 82 -19.72 -31.90 -14.19
C PHE A 82 -19.58 -30.44 -14.64
N ASN A 83 -20.21 -30.05 -15.74
CA ASN A 83 -20.15 -28.67 -16.23
C ASN A 83 -20.82 -27.68 -15.27
N GLU A 84 -21.97 -28.03 -14.69
CA GLU A 84 -22.65 -27.20 -13.69
C GLU A 84 -21.80 -27.04 -12.42
N ALA A 85 -21.19 -28.12 -11.92
CA ALA A 85 -20.28 -28.08 -10.77
C ALA A 85 -19.00 -27.28 -11.07
N ALA A 86 -18.41 -27.47 -12.25
CA ALA A 86 -17.22 -26.73 -12.71
C ALA A 86 -17.52 -25.23 -12.85
N LEU A 87 -18.65 -24.85 -13.42
CA LEU A 87 -19.10 -23.46 -13.53
C LEU A 87 -19.34 -22.83 -12.15
N GLY A 88 -19.97 -23.56 -11.23
CA GLY A 88 -20.13 -23.11 -9.84
C GLY A 88 -18.79 -22.88 -9.13
N GLY A 89 -17.85 -23.81 -9.28
CA GLY A 89 -16.48 -23.67 -8.74
C GLY A 89 -15.72 -22.50 -9.37
N LEU A 90 -15.87 -22.27 -10.67
CA LEU A 90 -15.25 -21.14 -11.37
C LEU A 90 -15.81 -19.80 -10.91
N LEU A 91 -17.12 -19.72 -10.70
CA LEU A 91 -17.77 -18.50 -10.22
C LEU A 91 -17.29 -18.13 -8.81
N THR A 92 -17.18 -19.12 -7.93
CA THR A 92 -16.68 -18.89 -6.56
C THR A 92 -15.21 -18.47 -6.56
N LEU A 93 -14.36 -19.12 -7.37
CA LEU A 93 -12.96 -18.74 -7.54
C LEU A 93 -12.83 -17.31 -8.08
N PHE A 94 -13.62 -16.96 -9.09
CA PHE A 94 -13.67 -15.59 -9.61
C PHE A 94 -14.09 -14.59 -8.54
N GLY A 95 -15.11 -14.90 -7.73
CA GLY A 95 -15.53 -14.07 -6.60
C GLY A 95 -14.41 -13.82 -5.59
N VAL A 96 -13.64 -14.87 -5.24
CA VAL A 96 -12.47 -14.74 -4.35
C VAL A 96 -11.39 -13.86 -4.97
N ILE A 97 -11.08 -14.04 -6.25
CA ILE A 97 -10.09 -13.23 -6.96
C ILE A 97 -10.49 -11.74 -6.94
N VAL A 98 -11.73 -11.43 -7.32
CA VAL A 98 -12.23 -10.06 -7.37
C VAL A 98 -12.26 -9.42 -5.98
N THR A 99 -12.70 -10.15 -4.95
CA THR A 99 -12.74 -9.62 -3.58
C THR A 99 -11.36 -9.37 -3.00
N VAL A 100 -10.40 -10.28 -3.22
CA VAL A 100 -9.00 -10.06 -2.81
C VAL A 100 -8.39 -8.87 -3.55
N TRP A 101 -8.65 -8.75 -4.85
CA TRP A 101 -8.17 -7.61 -5.65
C TRP A 101 -8.76 -6.30 -5.18
N TYR A 102 -10.08 -6.24 -5.02
CA TYR A 102 -10.80 -5.08 -4.53
C TYR A 102 -10.25 -4.66 -3.16
N TYR A 103 -10.11 -5.61 -2.24
CA TYR A 103 -9.56 -5.34 -0.91
C TYR A 103 -8.11 -4.84 -1.00
N GLN A 104 -7.29 -5.40 -1.88
CA GLN A 104 -5.90 -4.98 -2.05
C GLN A 104 -5.81 -3.56 -2.65
N VAL A 105 -6.60 -3.23 -3.66
CA VAL A 105 -6.57 -1.92 -4.32
C VAL A 105 -7.13 -0.83 -3.40
N ILE A 106 -8.34 -1.03 -2.87
CA ILE A 106 -9.02 -0.03 -2.05
C ILE A 106 -8.26 0.23 -0.76
N ARG A 107 -7.77 -0.82 -0.09
CA ARG A 107 -7.01 -0.65 1.16
C ARG A 107 -5.70 0.11 0.92
N VAL A 108 -5.02 -0.12 -0.20
CA VAL A 108 -3.79 0.61 -0.53
C VAL A 108 -4.08 2.07 -0.80
N GLN A 109 -5.18 2.38 -1.51
CA GLN A 109 -5.63 3.75 -1.72
C GLN A 109 -5.98 4.43 -0.40
N GLU A 110 -6.83 3.83 0.43
CA GLU A 110 -7.25 4.38 1.72
C GLU A 110 -6.06 4.67 2.64
N VAL A 111 -5.09 3.75 2.73
CA VAL A 111 -3.88 3.97 3.53
C VAL A 111 -3.01 5.09 2.96
N THR A 112 -2.96 5.23 1.63
CA THR A 112 -2.17 6.28 0.97
C THR A 112 -2.81 7.65 1.18
N GLU A 113 -4.12 7.76 1.00
CA GLU A 113 -4.90 8.97 1.28
C GLU A 113 -4.76 9.40 2.74
N LYS A 114 -4.90 8.48 3.69
CA LYS A 114 -4.68 8.77 5.12
C LYS A 114 -3.27 9.29 5.38
N ARG A 115 -2.24 8.68 4.77
CA ARG A 115 -0.85 9.16 4.89
C ARG A 115 -0.67 10.56 4.32
N LEU A 116 -1.28 10.86 3.17
CA LEU A 116 -1.22 12.18 2.56
C LEU A 116 -1.90 13.22 3.46
N PHE A 117 -3.09 12.90 3.99
CA PHE A 117 -3.80 13.74 4.94
C PHE A 117 -2.96 14.08 6.17
N ILE A 118 -2.36 13.06 6.82
CA ILE A 118 -1.46 13.25 7.97
C ILE A 118 -0.29 14.18 7.62
N ILE A 119 0.34 13.98 6.46
CA ILE A 119 1.47 14.80 6.04
C ILE A 119 1.06 16.24 5.82
N ASP A 120 -0.09 16.48 5.18
CA ASP A 120 -0.56 17.82 4.85
C ASP A 120 -0.95 18.59 6.13
N GLU A 121 -1.65 17.95 7.06
CA GLU A 121 -1.99 18.53 8.36
C GLU A 121 -0.74 18.87 9.19
N LEU A 122 0.22 17.94 9.28
CA LEU A 122 1.48 18.18 9.99
C LEU A 122 2.33 19.27 9.31
N LEU A 123 2.34 19.33 7.98
CA LEU A 123 3.07 20.38 7.27
C LEU A 123 2.48 21.76 7.53
N GLU A 124 1.16 21.88 7.63
CA GLU A 124 0.52 23.14 7.97
C GLU A 124 0.91 23.61 9.38
N GLU A 125 0.83 22.71 10.36
CA GLU A 125 1.21 23.02 11.74
C GLU A 125 2.71 23.35 11.86
N LEU A 126 3.59 22.58 11.23
CA LEU A 126 5.03 22.85 11.24
C LEU A 126 5.40 24.16 10.55
N LYS A 127 4.63 24.61 9.55
CA LYS A 127 4.82 25.94 8.93
C LYS A 127 4.45 27.06 9.89
N LYS A 128 3.35 26.92 10.64
CA LYS A 128 2.97 27.87 11.71
C LYS A 128 4.04 27.91 12.81
N ASN A 129 4.54 26.75 13.23
CA ASN A 129 5.62 26.69 14.22
C ASN A 129 6.92 27.29 13.68
N ARG A 130 7.21 27.12 12.39
CA ARG A 130 8.38 27.74 11.75
C ARG A 130 8.30 29.26 11.74
N SER A 131 7.14 29.87 11.48
CA SER A 131 7.01 31.34 11.54
C SER A 131 7.29 31.84 12.95
N ILE A 132 6.72 31.18 13.97
CA ILE A 132 6.96 31.50 15.38
C ILE A 132 8.46 31.40 15.73
N ILE A 133 9.14 30.34 15.28
CA ILE A 133 10.60 30.18 15.49
C ILE A 133 11.37 31.34 14.88
N ASN A 134 11.01 31.77 13.67
CA ASN A 134 11.66 32.90 13.01
C ASN A 134 11.42 34.21 13.77
N ASP A 135 10.20 34.43 14.27
CA ASP A 135 9.84 35.63 15.04
C ASP A 135 10.58 35.68 16.39
N LEU A 136 10.71 34.53 17.07
CA LEU A 136 11.51 34.38 18.28
C LEU A 136 13.01 34.59 18.02
N ALA A 137 13.52 34.08 16.89
CA ALA A 137 14.91 34.29 16.49
C ALA A 137 15.22 35.74 16.11
N ALA A 138 14.22 36.50 15.63
CA ALA A 138 14.34 37.92 15.30
C ALA A 138 14.26 38.84 16.54
N GLY A 139 13.99 38.30 17.73
CA GLY A 139 13.92 39.07 18.97
C GLY A 139 12.54 39.66 19.28
N ASN A 140 11.51 39.33 18.52
CA ASN A 140 10.13 39.79 18.73
C ASN A 140 9.39 38.98 19.82
N SER A 141 10.09 38.60 20.89
CA SER A 141 9.55 37.74 21.95
C SER A 141 8.55 38.43 22.88
N GLU A 142 8.52 39.77 22.89
CA GLU A 142 7.65 40.56 23.78
C GLU A 142 6.16 40.36 23.47
N SER A 143 5.81 40.14 22.20
CA SER A 143 4.43 39.90 21.76
C SER A 143 3.82 38.61 22.30
N TYR A 144 4.65 37.63 22.67
CA TYR A 144 4.21 36.32 23.18
C TYR A 144 4.15 36.28 24.70
N ASN A 145 5.01 37.02 25.39
CA ASN A 145 5.02 37.07 26.85
C ASN A 145 3.76 37.76 27.43
N GLN A 146 3.17 38.71 26.71
CA GLN A 146 2.02 39.49 27.18
C GLN A 146 0.67 38.77 27.09
N TYR A 147 0.57 37.70 26.28
CA TYR A 147 -0.64 36.89 26.10
C TYR A 147 -0.67 35.63 27.00
N HIS A 148 0.45 35.31 27.67
CA HIS A 148 0.66 34.05 28.39
C HIS A 148 0.49 34.10 29.92
N ASP A 149 0.28 35.28 30.51
CA ASP A 149 0.11 35.44 31.97
C ASP A 149 -1.15 34.78 32.54
N GLN A 150 -2.03 34.22 31.70
CA GLN A 150 -3.31 33.65 32.15
C GLN A 150 -3.45 32.13 31.96
N TYR A 151 -2.60 31.49 31.14
CA TYR A 151 -2.61 30.03 30.96
C TYR A 151 -1.21 29.52 30.57
N SER A 152 -0.73 28.50 31.27
CA SER A 152 0.50 27.72 31.02
C SER A 152 0.45 26.89 29.73
N LYS A 153 0.04 27.50 28.61
CA LYS A 153 0.01 26.89 27.28
C LYS A 153 1.37 27.06 26.61
N SER A 154 1.78 26.12 25.78
CA SER A 154 2.99 26.22 24.98
C SER A 154 2.87 27.35 23.95
N ILE A 155 3.99 28.00 23.61
CA ILE A 155 4.04 29.03 22.55
C ILE A 155 3.76 28.42 21.17
N PHE A 156 4.07 27.13 21.00
CA PHE A 156 3.94 26.40 19.74
C PHE A 156 2.62 25.64 19.61
N PHE A 157 2.16 25.49 18.37
CA PHE A 157 1.00 24.68 18.02
C PHE A 157 1.37 23.18 18.01
N THR A 158 0.60 22.37 18.74
CA THR A 158 0.80 20.92 18.81
C THR A 158 -0.52 20.13 18.68
N GLU A 159 -1.62 20.83 18.38
CA GLU A 159 -2.96 20.28 18.36
C GLU A 159 -3.14 19.22 17.26
N ALA A 160 -2.60 19.46 16.06
CA ALA A 160 -2.67 18.50 14.96
C ALA A 160 -1.92 17.21 15.32
N TRP A 161 -0.72 17.32 15.89
CA TRP A 161 0.02 16.16 16.37
C TRP A 161 -0.79 15.31 17.36
N HIS A 162 -1.43 15.97 18.34
CA HIS A 162 -2.25 15.29 19.34
C HIS A 162 -3.56 14.72 18.77
N LYS A 163 -4.19 15.44 17.84
CA LYS A 163 -5.43 15.03 17.15
C LYS A 163 -5.21 13.81 16.25
N LEU A 164 -4.09 13.79 15.52
CA LEU A 164 -3.73 12.68 14.65
C LEU A 164 -3.32 11.44 15.46
N GLY A 165 -2.77 11.61 16.66
CA GLY A 165 -2.55 10.54 17.64
C GLY A 165 -1.84 9.32 17.05
N GLY A 166 -2.53 8.17 17.03
CA GLY A 166 -2.00 6.91 16.51
C GLY A 166 -1.82 6.87 14.99
N ASP A 167 -2.52 7.71 14.24
CA ASP A 167 -2.48 7.70 12.78
C ASP A 167 -1.10 8.15 12.26
N VAL A 168 -0.39 8.97 13.03
CA VAL A 168 0.99 9.39 12.73
C VAL A 168 1.94 8.18 12.64
N ALA A 169 1.61 7.04 13.26
CA ALA A 169 2.40 5.81 13.13
C ALA A 169 2.39 5.23 11.70
N LEU A 170 1.52 5.71 10.82
CA LEU A 170 1.52 5.40 9.39
C LEU A 170 2.71 6.02 8.64
N LEU A 171 3.41 6.98 9.25
CA LEU A 171 4.63 7.57 8.71
C LEU A 171 5.83 6.61 8.82
N PRO A 172 6.84 6.73 7.95
CA PRO A 172 8.08 5.98 8.08
C PRO A 172 8.71 6.19 9.46
N ARG A 173 9.17 5.09 10.09
CA ARG A 173 9.71 5.09 11.46
C ARG A 173 10.71 6.22 11.75
N ARG A 174 11.58 6.54 10.80
CA ARG A 174 12.56 7.64 10.95
C ARG A 174 11.93 9.02 11.02
N LEU A 175 10.89 9.27 10.23
CA LEU A 175 10.14 10.54 10.25
C LEU A 175 9.32 10.64 11.52
N TYR A 176 8.59 9.56 11.87
CA TYR A 176 7.82 9.48 13.11
C TYR A 176 8.69 9.83 14.33
N LEU A 177 9.82 9.16 14.52
CA LEU A 177 10.69 9.40 15.69
C LEU A 177 11.21 10.84 15.75
N ARG A 178 11.59 11.43 14.61
CA ARG A 178 12.07 12.81 14.56
C ARG A 178 10.96 13.80 14.90
N LEU A 179 9.74 13.56 14.41
CA LEU A 179 8.57 14.36 14.75
C LEU A 179 8.23 14.21 16.23
N SER A 180 8.23 13.00 16.80
CA SER A 180 7.95 12.79 18.22
C SER A 180 8.92 13.56 19.13
N VAL A 181 10.21 13.55 18.79
CA VAL A 181 11.22 14.34 19.53
C VAL A 181 10.96 15.84 19.37
N LEU A 182 10.69 16.31 18.15
CA LEU A 182 10.38 17.72 17.90
C LEU A 182 9.14 18.16 18.70
N TYR A 183 8.03 17.45 18.58
CA TYR A 183 6.78 17.78 19.26
C TYR A 183 6.88 17.68 20.79
N SER A 184 7.69 16.76 21.31
CA SER A 184 8.01 16.73 22.74
C SER A 184 8.76 17.98 23.19
N CYS A 185 9.71 18.47 22.39
CA CYS A 185 10.41 19.72 22.67
C CYS A 185 9.48 20.93 22.53
N LEU A 186 8.65 21.00 21.48
CA LEU A 186 7.71 22.10 21.25
C LEU A 186 6.69 22.22 22.40
N ASN A 187 6.12 21.09 22.83
CA ASN A 187 5.15 21.05 23.94
C ASN A 187 5.76 21.49 25.28
N ARG A 188 7.07 21.28 25.48
CA ARG A 188 7.79 21.72 26.70
C ARG A 188 8.24 23.17 26.65
N CYS A 189 8.08 23.86 25.52
CA CYS A 189 8.49 25.26 25.38
C CYS A 189 7.33 26.20 25.75
N THR A 190 7.37 26.68 26.99
CA THR A 190 6.43 27.66 27.55
C THR A 190 6.90 29.10 27.39
N ASP A 191 8.20 29.32 27.19
CA ASP A 191 8.85 30.62 27.23
C ASP A 191 10.04 30.68 26.26
N GLY A 192 10.50 31.90 25.97
CA GLY A 192 11.65 32.13 25.09
C GLY A 192 12.95 31.47 25.58
N GLN A 193 13.17 31.34 26.89
CA GLN A 193 14.38 30.70 27.44
C GLN A 193 14.36 29.19 27.19
N SER A 194 13.19 28.54 27.32
CA SER A 194 12.99 27.14 26.96
C SER A 194 13.26 26.87 25.47
N TYR A 195 12.92 27.82 24.60
CA TYR A 195 13.29 27.73 23.18
C TYR A 195 14.83 27.69 23.01
N TRP A 196 15.57 28.61 23.63
CA TRP A 196 17.04 28.64 23.52
C TRP A 196 17.70 27.36 24.05
N LYS A 197 17.15 26.76 25.11
CA LYS A 197 17.61 25.47 25.64
C LYS A 197 17.43 24.31 24.65
N ASN A 198 16.36 24.33 23.87
CA ASN A 198 16.01 23.28 22.91
C ASN A 198 16.30 23.65 21.44
N LYS A 199 16.98 24.79 21.20
CA LYS A 199 17.20 25.37 19.88
C LYS A 199 17.75 24.38 18.86
N ALA A 200 18.75 23.59 19.24
CA ALA A 200 19.39 22.62 18.35
C ALA A 200 18.44 21.56 17.77
N THR A 201 17.34 21.27 18.47
CA THR A 201 16.29 20.33 18.01
C THR A 201 15.21 21.08 17.23
N ILE A 202 14.80 22.25 17.71
CA ILE A 202 13.74 23.06 17.11
C ILE A 202 14.15 23.60 15.73
N ASP A 203 15.40 24.02 15.56
CA ASP A 203 15.95 24.51 14.28
C ASP A 203 15.96 23.42 13.19
N ARG A 204 15.88 22.14 13.58
CA ARG A 204 15.78 21.00 12.63
C ARG A 204 14.40 20.90 11.97
N ILE A 205 13.44 21.74 12.34
CA ILE A 205 12.09 21.78 11.75
C ILE A 205 12.14 21.88 10.22
N ASN A 206 13.06 22.69 9.68
CA ASN A 206 13.22 22.85 8.24
C ASN A 206 13.62 21.55 7.53
N GLY A 207 14.50 20.77 8.16
CA GLY A 207 14.89 19.45 7.67
C GLY A 207 13.73 18.45 7.70
N ILE A 208 12.91 18.50 8.75
CA ILE A 208 11.73 17.64 8.89
C ILE A 208 10.66 18.00 7.85
N ILE A 209 10.39 19.29 7.63
CA ILE A 209 9.49 19.79 6.58
C ILE A 209 9.96 19.32 5.19
N SER A 210 11.25 19.46 4.89
CA SER A 210 11.82 18.96 3.64
C SER A 210 11.61 17.46 3.47
N ASP A 211 11.84 16.67 4.52
CA ASP A 211 11.68 15.21 4.45
C ASP A 211 10.21 14.79 4.31
N LEU A 212 9.29 15.51 4.95
CA LEU A 212 7.84 15.33 4.74
C LEU A 212 7.43 15.64 3.30
N HIS A 213 7.92 16.72 2.70
CA HIS A 213 7.68 17.03 1.29
C HIS A 213 8.25 15.97 0.33
N LYS A 214 9.47 15.46 0.61
CA LYS A 214 10.05 14.35 -0.15
C LYS A 214 9.20 13.10 -0.04
N TYR A 215 8.70 12.79 1.16
CA TYR A 215 7.86 11.62 1.38
C TYR A 215 6.49 11.77 0.69
N ARG A 216 5.84 12.93 0.82
CA ARG A 216 4.62 13.28 0.06
C ARG A 216 4.81 13.09 -1.45
N GLY A 217 5.91 13.61 -1.98
CA GLY A 217 6.26 13.46 -3.40
C GLY A 217 6.62 12.02 -3.81
N SER A 218 6.95 11.14 -2.87
CA SER A 218 7.14 9.71 -3.13
C SER A 218 5.82 8.95 -3.15
N LEU A 219 4.88 9.32 -2.28
CA LEU A 219 3.54 8.74 -2.20
C LEU A 219 2.69 9.08 -3.44
N SER A 220 2.73 10.34 -3.90
CA SER A 220 1.98 10.76 -5.10
C SER A 220 2.52 10.13 -6.39
N LYS A 221 3.81 9.78 -6.44
CA LYS A 221 4.41 9.10 -7.59
C LYS A 221 4.02 7.62 -7.67
N THR A 222 3.71 6.99 -6.54
CA THR A 222 3.26 5.59 -6.50
C THR A 222 1.82 5.39 -6.97
N GLU A 223 1.02 6.45 -7.07
CA GLU A 223 -0.33 6.39 -7.67
C GLU A 223 -0.32 6.54 -9.21
N ILE A 224 0.80 7.00 -9.80
CA ILE A 224 0.96 7.22 -11.25
C ILE A 224 1.93 6.18 -11.88
N ALA A 225 2.36 5.14 -11.13
CA ALA A 225 3.43 4.23 -11.53
C ALA A 225 2.99 2.79 -11.76
#